data_AF-A0A8J6M266-F1
#
_entry.id   AF-A0A8J6M266-F1
#
_cell.length_a   1.000
_cell.length_b   1.000
_cell.length_c   1.000
_cell.angle_alpha   90.00
_cell.angle_beta   90.00
_cell.angle_gamma   90.00
#
_symmetry.space_group_name_H-M   'P 1'
#
loop_
_entity.id
_entity.type
_entity.pdbx_description
1 polymer ?
#
loop_
_entity_poly.entity_id
_entity_poly.type
_entity_poly.pdbx_seq_one_letter_code
_entity_poly.pdbx_strand_id
1 'polypeptide(L)'
;MSDRKNNFDFSRQSWPKQPSAERVVGERERKELPPGTKGGENMKPDRHAKHKQHAFDSFCKKVLKCEACNGYREISRRKKHSIPFSELPEDAMEQLATYDRYPWEYNTFILGGDVILIENDLLADALNALPQDNRDILLMYWFLEMADREIAERMNLARRTINNRRLKSYRLLKELMGGDTDA
;
A
#
# COMPACT_ATOMS: atom_id res chain seq x y z
N MET A 1 22.66 14.40 -11.90
CA MET A 1 22.50 15.71 -11.24
C MET A 1 22.13 15.48 -9.78
N SER A 2 22.91 16.11 -8.89
CA SER A 2 22.65 16.36 -7.47
C SER A 2 22.75 15.19 -6.48
N ASP A 3 24.00 14.92 -6.09
CA ASP A 3 24.39 14.23 -4.86
C ASP A 3 23.78 14.91 -3.62
N ARG A 4 22.91 14.19 -2.90
CA ARG A 4 22.42 14.62 -1.59
C ARG A 4 23.48 14.22 -0.55
N LYS A 5 24.37 15.17 -0.22
CA LYS A 5 25.42 15.05 0.80
C LYS A 5 24.84 14.50 2.12
N ASN A 6 25.34 13.33 2.52
CA ASN A 6 25.20 12.80 3.87
C ASN A 6 26.02 13.68 4.84
N ASN A 7 25.39 14.71 5.39
CA ASN A 7 25.99 15.55 6.44
C ASN A 7 25.69 14.94 7.83
N PHE A 8 26.32 13.82 8.16
CA PHE A 8 26.51 13.41 9.54
C PHE A 8 27.90 12.80 9.68
N ASP A 9 28.89 13.68 9.55
CA ASP A 9 30.26 13.38 9.94
C ASP A 9 30.31 13.32 11.47
N PHE A 10 30.36 12.10 12.01
CA PHE A 10 30.42 11.85 13.43
C PHE A 10 31.84 12.17 13.91
N SER A 11 32.06 13.45 14.22
CA SER A 11 33.31 13.93 14.82
C SER A 11 33.69 13.05 16.01
N ARG A 12 34.78 12.29 15.85
CA ARG A 12 35.47 11.52 16.90
C ARG A 12 36.25 12.44 17.85
N GLN A 13 35.65 13.52 18.33
CA GLN A 13 36.27 14.43 19.30
C GLN A 13 35.24 14.94 20.31
N SER A 14 34.80 14.07 21.22
CA SER A 14 34.40 14.51 22.55
C SER A 14 34.49 13.34 23.52
N TRP A 15 35.71 13.06 23.97
CA TRP A 15 35.87 12.34 25.23
C TRP A 15 35.16 13.14 26.32
N PRO A 16 34.47 12.49 27.29
CA PRO A 16 33.87 13.22 28.39
C PRO A 16 35.00 13.90 29.16
N LYS A 17 34.97 15.25 29.24
CA LYS A 17 35.84 15.97 30.17
C LYS A 17 35.59 15.39 31.56
N GLN A 18 36.66 15.00 32.25
CA GLN A 18 36.60 14.56 33.64
C GLN A 18 35.77 15.55 34.46
N PRO A 19 34.82 15.09 35.29
CA PRO A 19 34.04 16.00 36.11
C PRO A 19 34.96 16.54 37.21
N SER A 20 35.43 17.78 37.09
CA SER A 20 35.92 18.54 38.25
C SER A 20 34.71 19.01 39.05
N ALA A 21 33.96 18.06 39.61
CA ALA A 21 32.88 18.32 40.52
C ALA A 21 33.42 18.15 41.94
N GLU A 22 33.81 19.27 42.55
CA GLU A 22 34.03 19.34 43.97
C GLU A 22 32.73 18.91 44.68
N ARG A 23 32.81 17.83 45.47
CA ARG A 23 31.67 17.25 46.16
C ARG A 23 31.26 18.19 47.30
N VAL A 24 30.21 18.99 47.10
CA VAL A 24 29.61 19.79 48.17
C VAL A 24 28.82 18.86 49.09
N VAL A 25 29.42 18.48 50.22
CA VAL A 25 28.74 17.82 51.33
C VAL A 25 27.97 18.90 52.10
N GLY A 26 26.69 18.65 52.41
CA GLY A 26 25.91 19.60 53.21
C GLY A 26 26.47 19.68 54.62
N GLU A 27 27.02 20.85 54.99
CA GLU A 27 27.36 21.15 56.37
C GLU A 27 26.08 21.14 57.22
N ARG A 28 25.95 20.15 58.11
CA ARG A 28 24.99 20.23 59.23
C ARG A 28 25.63 21.11 60.30
N GLU A 29 25.58 22.42 60.12
CA GLU A 29 25.78 23.38 61.20
C GLU A 29 24.43 23.88 61.71
N ARG A 30 24.19 23.73 63.02
CA ARG A 30 23.15 24.52 63.72
C ARG A 30 23.53 25.99 63.60
N LYS A 31 22.67 26.81 63.00
CA LYS A 31 22.72 28.26 63.13
C LYS A 31 21.41 28.75 63.72
N GLU A 32 21.44 29.16 64.99
CA GLU A 32 20.42 30.05 65.51
C GLU A 32 20.62 31.41 64.83
N LEU A 33 19.54 31.96 64.27
CA LEU A 33 19.56 33.24 63.55
C LEU A 33 19.43 34.39 64.54
N PRO A 34 20.21 35.48 64.42
CA PRO A 34 19.93 36.70 65.15
C PRO A 34 18.68 37.38 64.57
N PRO A 35 17.86 38.06 65.40
CA PRO A 35 16.62 38.66 64.94
C PRO A 35 16.90 39.98 64.24
N GLY A 36 16.36 40.11 63.03
CA GLY A 36 16.04 41.39 62.43
C GLY A 36 17.02 41.93 61.40
N THR A 37 16.72 41.70 60.12
CA THR A 37 16.85 42.73 59.08
C THR A 37 15.89 42.44 57.92
N LYS A 38 15.20 43.50 57.51
CA LYS A 38 14.12 43.51 56.52
C LYS A 38 14.63 43.17 55.12
N GLY A 39 13.77 42.51 54.36
CA GLY A 39 14.03 42.02 53.01
C GLY A 39 14.22 43.11 51.95
N GLY A 40 14.69 42.64 50.79
CA GLY A 40 14.84 43.45 49.59
C GLY A 40 16.14 43.22 48.80
N GLU A 41 17.05 42.36 49.24
CA GLU A 41 18.23 42.03 48.42
C GLU A 41 17.85 40.99 47.36
N ASN A 42 18.14 41.32 46.09
CA ASN A 42 18.07 40.41 44.95
C ASN A 42 19.03 39.23 45.18
N MET A 43 18.59 38.25 45.96
CA MET A 43 19.37 37.11 46.36
C MET A 43 19.61 36.27 45.10
N LYS A 44 20.81 36.38 44.52
CA LYS A 44 21.24 35.49 43.45
C LYS A 44 20.90 34.08 43.90
N PRO A 45 20.16 33.28 43.11
CA PRO A 45 19.70 32.00 43.58
C PRO A 45 20.91 31.19 44.04
N ASP A 46 20.78 30.59 45.21
CA ASP A 46 21.80 29.76 45.84
C ASP A 46 22.41 28.83 44.79
N ARG A 47 23.74 28.65 44.82
CA ARG A 47 24.48 27.85 43.82
C ARG A 47 23.88 26.45 43.72
N HIS A 48 23.38 25.92 44.83
CA HIS A 48 22.67 24.65 44.90
C HIS A 48 21.30 24.67 44.18
N ALA A 49 20.52 25.73 44.33
CA ALA A 49 19.24 25.91 43.64
C ALA A 49 19.42 26.03 42.12
N LYS A 50 20.44 26.79 41.66
CA LYS A 50 20.80 26.86 40.24
C LYS A 50 21.24 25.51 39.69
N HIS A 51 22.03 24.75 40.45
CA HIS A 51 22.43 23.41 40.05
C HIS A 51 21.23 22.46 39.87
N LYS A 52 20.26 22.50 40.78
CA LYS A 52 19.01 21.73 40.66
C LYS A 52 18.22 22.09 39.41
N GLN A 53 18.09 23.39 39.11
CA GLN A 53 17.40 23.86 37.90
C GLN A 53 18.10 23.37 36.62
N HIS A 54 19.42 23.50 36.54
CA HIS A 54 20.17 23.03 35.38
C HIS A 54 20.15 21.50 35.23
N ALA A 55 20.16 20.75 36.34
CA ALA A 55 20.04 19.30 36.31
C ALA A 55 18.67 18.85 35.77
N PHE A 56 17.59 19.51 36.22
CA PHE A 56 16.24 19.25 35.73
C PHE A 56 16.08 19.63 34.25
N ASP A 57 16.55 20.81 33.85
CA ASP A 57 16.52 21.26 32.45
C ASP A 57 17.30 20.30 31.53
N SER A 58 18.49 19.86 31.96
CA SER A 58 19.29 18.86 31.23
C SER A 58 18.55 17.53 31.12
N PHE A 59 17.90 17.07 32.19
CA PHE A 59 17.08 15.87 32.21
C PHE A 59 15.92 15.96 31.20
N CYS A 60 15.11 17.03 31.26
CA CYS A 60 14.00 17.23 30.34
C CYS A 60 14.47 17.27 28.87
N LYS A 61 15.55 18.01 28.58
CA LYS A 61 16.15 18.06 27.24
C LYS A 61 16.62 16.69 26.77
N LYS A 62 17.18 15.87 27.66
CA LYS A 62 17.60 14.50 27.35
C LYS A 62 16.41 13.61 27.04
N VAL A 63 15.36 13.65 27.86
CA VAL A 63 14.14 12.86 27.65
C VAL A 63 13.51 13.20 26.29
N LEU A 64 13.36 14.49 25.96
CA LEU A 64 12.81 14.92 24.67
C LEU A 64 13.64 14.42 23.49
N LYS A 65 14.98 14.48 23.59
CA LYS A 65 15.87 13.95 22.54
C LYS A 65 15.76 12.44 22.40
N CYS A 66 15.73 11.71 23.51
CA CYS A 66 15.60 10.26 23.50
C CYS A 66 14.26 9.83 22.87
N GLU A 67 13.18 10.52 23.19
CA GLU A 67 11.85 10.22 22.64
C GLU A 67 11.78 10.50 21.15
N ALA A 68 12.32 11.64 20.68
CA ALA A 68 12.44 11.93 19.26
C ALA A 68 13.25 10.84 18.53
N CYS A 69 14.40 10.42 19.09
CA CYS A 69 15.20 9.33 18.55
C CYS A 69 14.43 8.01 18.50
N ASN A 70 13.63 7.71 19.52
CA ASN A 70 12.81 6.51 19.57
C ASN A 70 11.75 6.52 18.45
N GLY A 71 11.04 7.64 18.28
CA GLY A 71 10.07 7.84 17.20
C GLY A 71 10.70 7.65 15.81
N TYR A 72 11.85 8.27 15.54
CA TYR A 72 12.54 8.09 14.26
C TYR A 72 13.00 6.65 14.02
N ARG A 73 13.46 5.94 15.05
CA ARG A 73 13.83 4.51 14.95
C ARG A 73 12.62 3.66 14.61
N GLU A 74 11.47 3.93 15.22
CA GLU A 74 10.24 3.19 14.94
C GLU A 74 9.74 3.43 13.52
N ILE A 75 9.70 4.69 13.07
CA ILE A 75 9.34 5.04 11.68
C ILE A 75 10.26 4.32 10.70
N SER A 76 11.58 4.33 10.95
CA SER A 76 12.56 3.66 10.09
C SER A 76 12.39 2.15 10.07
N ARG A 77 12.03 1.52 11.20
CA ARG A 77 11.74 0.09 11.26
C ARG A 77 10.48 -0.25 10.44
N ARG A 78 9.42 0.53 10.58
CA ARG A 78 8.17 0.33 9.82
C ARG A 78 8.39 0.49 8.32
N LYS A 79 9.11 1.55 7.89
CA LYS A 79 9.42 1.79 6.47
C LYS A 79 10.23 0.68 5.78
N LYS A 80 10.95 -0.17 6.53
CA LYS A 80 11.65 -1.34 5.95
C LYS A 80 10.72 -2.49 5.58
N HIS A 81 9.51 -2.54 6.16
CA HIS A 81 8.60 -3.68 6.04
C HIS A 81 7.21 -3.29 5.51
N SER A 82 6.83 -2.01 5.58
CA SER A 82 5.53 -1.52 5.14
C SER A 82 5.67 -0.21 4.39
N ILE A 83 4.89 -0.07 3.32
CA ILE A 83 4.72 1.17 2.57
C ILE A 83 3.34 1.74 2.95
N PRO A 84 3.24 3.03 3.31
CA PRO A 84 1.93 3.64 3.56
C PRO A 84 1.14 3.77 2.25
N PHE A 85 -0.20 3.73 2.32
CA PHE A 85 -1.06 3.84 1.13
C PHE A 85 -0.78 5.10 0.29
N SER A 86 -0.37 6.21 0.91
CA SER A 86 -0.03 7.45 0.21
C SER A 86 1.26 7.39 -0.61
N GLU A 87 2.14 6.42 -0.34
CA GLU A 87 3.39 6.20 -1.07
C GLU A 87 3.31 4.94 -1.97
N LEU A 88 2.14 4.30 -2.08
CA LEU A 88 1.94 3.11 -2.92
C LEU A 88 1.89 3.55 -4.39
N PRO A 89 2.59 2.87 -5.31
CA PRO A 89 2.46 3.17 -6.73
C PRO A 89 1.10 2.70 -7.27
N GLU A 90 0.62 3.35 -8.34
CA GLU A 90 -0.73 3.15 -8.90
C GLU A 90 -0.98 1.70 -9.32
N ASP A 91 0.03 1.05 -9.92
CA ASP A 91 -0.03 -0.36 -10.33
C ASP A 91 -0.28 -1.32 -9.15
N ALA A 92 0.35 -1.06 -8.00
CA ALA A 92 0.11 -1.81 -6.78
C ALA A 92 -1.26 -1.48 -6.17
N MET A 93 -1.75 -0.25 -6.33
CA MET A 93 -3.10 0.13 -5.90
C MET A 93 -4.16 -0.61 -6.71
N GLU A 94 -4.00 -0.67 -8.04
CA GLU A 94 -4.89 -1.39 -8.94
C GLU A 94 -4.96 -2.89 -8.60
N GLN A 95 -3.84 -3.52 -8.26
CA GLN A 95 -3.82 -4.93 -7.83
C GLN A 95 -4.57 -5.19 -6.52
N LEU A 96 -4.63 -4.19 -5.63
CA LEU A 96 -5.38 -4.25 -4.37
C LEU A 96 -6.83 -3.78 -4.54
N ALA A 97 -7.15 -3.11 -5.64
CA ALA A 97 -8.48 -2.61 -5.91
C ALA A 97 -9.45 -3.76 -6.19
N THR A 98 -10.66 -3.61 -5.68
CA THR A 98 -11.80 -4.46 -6.05
C THR A 98 -12.86 -3.53 -6.62
N TYR A 99 -13.29 -3.82 -7.84
CA TYR A 99 -14.38 -3.11 -8.48
C TYR A 99 -15.67 -3.90 -8.27
N ASP A 100 -16.75 -3.19 -7.95
CA ASP A 100 -18.08 -3.78 -7.97
C ASP A 100 -18.39 -4.22 -9.40
N ARG A 101 -18.87 -5.46 -9.55
CA ARG A 101 -19.32 -6.00 -10.84
C ARG A 101 -20.83 -5.91 -10.91
N TYR A 102 -21.33 -5.11 -11.83
CA TYR A 102 -22.77 -4.89 -11.94
C TYR A 102 -23.38 -5.66 -13.11
N PRO A 103 -24.61 -6.21 -12.98
CA PRO A 103 -25.23 -7.00 -14.05
C PRO A 103 -25.39 -6.29 -15.40
N TRP A 104 -25.47 -4.95 -15.41
CA TRP A 104 -25.62 -4.15 -16.64
C TRP A 104 -24.30 -3.89 -17.36
N GLU A 105 -23.16 -4.24 -16.76
CA GLU A 105 -21.84 -4.17 -17.41
C GLU A 105 -21.57 -5.40 -18.28
N TYR A 106 -22.48 -6.38 -18.28
CA TYR A 106 -22.35 -7.62 -19.03
C TYR A 106 -23.37 -7.72 -20.15
N ASN A 107 -22.90 -8.19 -21.30
CA ASN A 107 -23.74 -8.64 -22.40
C ASN A 107 -24.27 -10.05 -22.10
N THR A 108 -25.59 -10.20 -22.09
CA THR A 108 -26.24 -11.45 -21.69
C THR A 108 -26.68 -12.27 -22.92
N PHE A 109 -26.24 -13.52 -22.99
CA PHE A 109 -26.67 -14.49 -24.00
C PHE A 109 -27.41 -15.64 -23.32
N ILE A 110 -28.65 -15.88 -23.76
CA ILE A 110 -29.49 -16.97 -23.25
C ILE A 110 -29.47 -18.12 -24.27
N LEU A 111 -29.00 -19.29 -23.85
CA LEU A 111 -28.88 -20.46 -24.71
C LEU A 111 -29.43 -21.70 -24.02
N GLY A 112 -30.58 -22.18 -24.48
CA GLY A 112 -31.16 -23.45 -24.03
C GLY A 112 -31.38 -23.56 -22.52
N GLY A 113 -31.64 -22.44 -21.84
CA GLY A 113 -31.82 -22.35 -20.38
C GLY A 113 -30.59 -21.85 -19.62
N ASP A 114 -29.42 -21.85 -20.26
CA ASP A 114 -28.17 -21.37 -19.70
C ASP A 114 -28.00 -19.86 -19.97
N VAL A 115 -27.45 -19.13 -19.00
CA VAL A 115 -27.19 -17.68 -19.10
C VAL A 115 -25.68 -17.45 -19.12
N ILE A 116 -25.18 -16.90 -20.22
CA ILE A 116 -23.77 -16.59 -20.43
C ILE A 116 -23.60 -15.06 -20.37
N LEU A 117 -22.69 -14.60 -19.51
CA LEU A 117 -22.36 -13.19 -19.32
C LEU A 117 -20.99 -12.88 -19.92
N ILE A 118 -20.94 -11.90 -20.82
CA ILE A 118 -19.71 -11.47 -21.49
C ILE A 118 -19.45 -10.01 -21.16
N GLU A 119 -18.33 -9.76 -20.48
CA GLU A 119 -17.88 -8.41 -20.07
C GLU A 119 -17.34 -7.58 -21.23
N ASN A 120 -16.68 -8.24 -22.18
CA ASN A 120 -16.02 -7.55 -23.28
C ASN A 120 -17.03 -7.17 -24.38
N ASP A 121 -17.32 -5.88 -24.51
CA ASP A 121 -18.26 -5.34 -25.51
C ASP A 121 -17.85 -5.67 -26.94
N LEU A 122 -16.56 -5.54 -27.28
CA LEU A 122 -16.06 -5.87 -28.63
C LEU A 122 -16.32 -7.33 -29.00
N LEU A 123 -16.11 -8.26 -28.05
CA LEU A 123 -16.41 -9.67 -28.25
C LEU A 123 -17.91 -9.90 -28.37
N ALA A 124 -18.72 -9.25 -27.54
CA ALA A 124 -20.18 -9.38 -27.58
C ALA A 124 -20.75 -8.89 -28.92
N ASP A 125 -20.28 -7.74 -29.41
CA ASP A 125 -20.66 -7.20 -30.72
C ASP A 125 -20.26 -8.12 -31.86
N ALA A 126 -19.03 -8.64 -31.84
CA ALA A 126 -18.56 -9.60 -32.83
C ALA A 126 -19.38 -10.90 -32.82
N LEU A 127 -19.76 -11.40 -31.64
CA LEU A 127 -20.65 -12.56 -31.49
C LEU A 127 -22.06 -12.27 -32.01
N ASN A 128 -22.58 -11.06 -31.80
CA ASN A 128 -23.90 -10.64 -32.32
C ASN A 128 -23.91 -10.47 -33.84
N ALA A 129 -22.78 -10.16 -34.47
CA ALA A 129 -22.64 -10.09 -35.92
C ALA A 129 -22.59 -11.48 -36.59
N LEU A 130 -22.30 -12.55 -35.84
CA LEU A 130 -22.36 -13.92 -36.36
C LEU A 130 -23.82 -14.39 -36.55
N PRO A 131 -24.09 -15.30 -37.50
CA PRO A 131 -25.37 -15.99 -37.57
C PRO A 131 -25.68 -16.70 -36.25
N GLN A 132 -26.95 -16.65 -35.81
CA GLN A 132 -27.38 -17.18 -34.51
C GLN A 132 -26.91 -18.63 -34.26
N ASP A 133 -27.17 -19.56 -35.20
CA ASP A 133 -26.71 -20.95 -35.09
C ASP A 133 -25.20 -21.08 -34.83
N ASN A 134 -24.41 -20.22 -35.50
CA ASN A 134 -22.96 -20.25 -35.45
C ASN A 134 -22.44 -19.66 -34.14
N ARG A 135 -23.05 -18.56 -33.69
CA ARG A 135 -22.80 -17.97 -32.37
C ARG A 135 -23.11 -18.97 -31.28
N ASP A 136 -24.25 -19.63 -31.35
CA ASP A 136 -24.71 -20.58 -30.35
C ASP A 136 -23.76 -21.80 -30.27
N ILE A 137 -23.20 -22.26 -31.40
CA ILE A 137 -22.14 -23.29 -31.42
C ILE A 137 -20.88 -22.83 -30.67
N LEU A 138 -20.43 -21.59 -30.88
CA LEU A 138 -19.25 -21.05 -30.20
C LEU A 138 -19.49 -20.89 -28.69
N LEU A 139 -20.68 -20.39 -28.33
CA LEU A 139 -21.09 -20.22 -26.95
C LEU A 139 -21.15 -21.56 -26.21
N MET A 140 -21.76 -22.58 -26.81
CA MET A 140 -21.78 -23.93 -26.25
C MET A 140 -20.38 -24.53 -26.10
N TYR A 141 -19.51 -24.33 -27.09
CA TYR A 141 -18.17 -24.93 -27.08
C TYR A 141 -17.24 -24.31 -26.03
N TRP A 142 -17.19 -22.98 -25.91
CA TRP A 142 -16.25 -22.30 -25.00
C TRP A 142 -16.81 -22.05 -23.60
N PHE A 143 -18.09 -21.69 -23.47
CA PHE A 143 -18.64 -21.26 -22.18
C PHE A 143 -19.41 -22.38 -21.47
N LEU A 144 -19.97 -23.34 -22.21
CA LEU A 144 -20.65 -24.51 -21.63
C LEU A 144 -19.78 -25.78 -21.67
N GLU A 145 -18.52 -25.64 -22.13
CA GLU A 145 -17.54 -26.73 -22.25
C GLU A 145 -18.04 -27.98 -23.01
N MET A 146 -19.02 -27.80 -23.90
CA MET A 146 -19.62 -28.92 -24.63
C MET A 146 -18.72 -29.37 -25.78
N ALA A 147 -18.55 -30.68 -25.94
CA ALA A 147 -17.84 -31.23 -27.07
C ALA A 147 -18.66 -31.13 -28.37
N ASP A 148 -17.99 -31.10 -29.53
CA ASP A 148 -18.66 -31.08 -30.86
C ASP A 148 -19.70 -32.20 -31.03
N ARG A 149 -19.56 -33.31 -30.30
CA ARG A 149 -20.53 -34.42 -30.29
C ARG A 149 -21.81 -34.04 -29.53
N GLU A 150 -21.69 -33.47 -28.34
CA GLU A 150 -22.83 -33.10 -27.50
C GLU A 150 -23.61 -31.94 -28.13
N ILE A 151 -22.89 -30.98 -28.73
CA ILE A 151 -23.49 -29.88 -29.50
C ILE A 151 -24.25 -30.43 -30.72
N ALA A 152 -23.67 -31.40 -31.42
CA ALA A 152 -24.31 -32.07 -32.54
C ALA A 152 -25.60 -32.81 -32.14
N GLU A 153 -25.59 -33.49 -30.99
CA GLU A 153 -26.77 -34.13 -30.41
C GLU A 153 -27.83 -33.08 -30.02
N ARG A 154 -27.45 -31.97 -29.37
CA ARG A 154 -28.36 -30.88 -28.95
C ARG A 154 -28.99 -30.14 -30.13
N MET A 155 -28.25 -29.92 -31.22
CA MET A 155 -28.74 -29.24 -32.43
C MET A 155 -29.31 -30.20 -33.49
N ASN A 156 -29.31 -31.52 -33.24
CA ASN A 156 -29.71 -32.55 -34.20
C ASN A 156 -28.98 -32.43 -35.56
N LEU A 157 -27.66 -32.23 -35.51
CA LEU A 157 -26.77 -32.11 -36.68
C LEU A 157 -25.68 -33.17 -36.64
N ALA A 158 -25.02 -33.42 -37.79
CA ALA A 158 -23.84 -34.27 -37.80
C ALA A 158 -22.65 -33.56 -37.12
N ARG A 159 -21.88 -34.29 -36.30
CA ARG A 159 -20.65 -33.79 -35.65
C ARG A 159 -19.70 -33.07 -36.60
N ARG A 160 -19.54 -33.59 -37.83
CA ARG A 160 -18.68 -32.99 -38.86
C ARG A 160 -19.17 -31.60 -39.28
N THR A 161 -20.48 -31.41 -39.34
CA THR A 161 -21.09 -30.10 -39.66
C THR A 161 -20.82 -29.10 -38.54
N ILE A 162 -20.96 -29.49 -37.27
CA ILE A 162 -20.65 -28.63 -36.12
C ILE A 162 -19.19 -28.21 -36.14
N ASN A 163 -18.26 -29.15 -36.29
CA ASN A 163 -16.82 -28.83 -36.35
C ASN A 163 -16.51 -27.82 -37.48
N ASN A 164 -17.06 -28.05 -38.69
CA ASN A 164 -16.89 -27.12 -39.80
C ASN A 164 -17.49 -25.74 -39.52
N ARG A 165 -18.71 -25.67 -38.95
CA ARG A 165 -19.36 -24.41 -38.58
C ARG A 165 -18.56 -23.68 -37.50
N ARG A 166 -18.10 -24.39 -36.47
CA ARG A 166 -17.26 -23.85 -35.39
C ARG A 166 -15.98 -23.23 -35.94
N LEU A 167 -15.23 -23.97 -36.77
CA LEU A 167 -14.00 -23.47 -37.39
C LEU A 167 -14.23 -22.23 -38.26
N LYS A 168 -15.29 -22.23 -39.09
CA LYS A 168 -15.62 -21.07 -39.93
C LYS A 168 -16.05 -19.87 -39.11
N SER A 169 -16.88 -20.09 -38.09
CA SER A 169 -17.39 -19.03 -37.22
C SER A 169 -16.27 -18.42 -36.40
N TYR A 170 -15.32 -19.22 -35.94
CA TYR A 170 -14.14 -18.72 -35.23
C TYR A 170 -13.26 -17.83 -36.13
N ARG A 171 -13.03 -18.22 -37.39
CA ARG A 171 -12.30 -17.38 -38.35
C ARG A 171 -12.99 -16.04 -38.56
N LEU A 172 -14.31 -16.06 -38.76
CA LEU A 172 -15.10 -14.85 -38.94
C LEU A 172 -15.11 -13.99 -37.67
N LEU A 173 -15.19 -14.61 -36.49
CA LEU A 173 -15.10 -13.90 -35.21
C LEU A 173 -13.75 -13.18 -35.08
N LYS A 174 -12.65 -13.85 -35.45
CA LYS A 174 -11.31 -13.26 -35.43
C LYS A 174 -11.22 -12.05 -36.37
N GLU A 175 -11.78 -12.16 -37.57
CA GLU A 175 -11.85 -11.07 -38.56
C GLU A 175 -12.66 -9.87 -38.03
N LEU A 176 -13.83 -10.13 -37.44
CA LEU A 176 -14.69 -9.10 -36.84
C LEU A 176 -14.03 -8.39 -35.65
N MET A 177 -13.17 -9.09 -34.90
CA MET A 177 -12.40 -8.51 -33.80
C MET A 177 -11.12 -7.80 -34.27
N GLY A 178 -10.86 -7.72 -35.58
CA GLY A 178 -9.68 -7.06 -36.15
C GLY A 178 -8.38 -7.85 -36.02
N GLY A 179 -8.45 -9.16 -35.81
CA GLY A 179 -7.28 -10.03 -35.78
C GLY A 179 -6.91 -10.52 -37.19
N ASP A 180 -5.64 -10.42 -37.57
CA ASP A 180 -5.14 -10.91 -38.87
C ASP A 180 -5.51 -12.38 -39.07
N THR A 181 -6.20 -12.68 -40.18
CA THR A 181 -6.71 -14.03 -40.51
C THR A 181 -5.63 -14.99 -41.02
N ASP A 182 -4.42 -14.48 -41.27
CA ASP A 182 -3.38 -15.13 -42.08
C ASP A 182 -2.08 -15.40 -41.29
N ALA A 183 -2.19 -16.03 -40.12
CA ALA A 183 -1.05 -16.56 -39.37
C ALA A 183 -1.24 -18.04 -39.02
#